data_AF-A0AAI8YR67-F1
#
_entry.id   AF-A0AAI8YR67-F1
#
_cell.length_a   1.000
_cell.length_b   1.000
_cell.length_c   1.000
_cell.angle_alpha   90.00
_cell.angle_beta   90.00
_cell.angle_gamma   90.00
#
_symmetry.space_group_name_H-M   'P 1'
#
loop_
_entity.id
_entity.type
_entity.pdbx_description
1 polymer ?
#
loop_
_entity_poly.entity_id
_entity_poly.type
_entity_poly.pdbx_seq_one_letter_code
_entity_poly.pdbx_strand_id
1 'polypeptide(L)'
;MASLSHSAMSPEYQTSCSLTNPYTTTIEALMACKPEPSSKIKRKSNRLALEYYRAKLRKEDLLLSLQRHQRRTQLQGCYCPECRPHLYRSLIHPDDHKEFSPIRGFRWQSHDAWHLAVTLSTHLERPTPPESIQRWKTFQERHRPNVLQRSVPETFQPGVLNDVVSIFSDIFFAGQLPSSKLHIFWAHIDEGAFGRTHGSTSKQVPPLLILNKSHVEMQINMRRVLRVILHEMVHVFFGLYTCYPWCEAKISCARGDCGKLYTGNLGLSGHGRAWQYLTKAIEAKLPSVLGLKGPLGCHDGVVSELERRASAPCSRDRRKHFPALTLVARGIEVRTKDDDETLRKRMAFCRRSCAWAISVRRGTGRRYSI
;
A
#
# COMPACT_ATOMS: atom_id res chain seq x y z
N MET A 1 23.23 -7.46 -59.11
CA MET A 1 24.65 -7.44 -59.49
C MET A 1 25.31 -6.33 -58.69
N ALA A 2 26.29 -6.48 -57.80
CA ALA A 2 27.13 -7.57 -57.28
C ALA A 2 27.01 -7.53 -55.73
N SER A 3 26.95 -8.61 -54.94
CA SER A 3 27.77 -9.82 -54.77
C SER A 3 29.16 -9.60 -54.18
N LEU A 4 29.46 -10.48 -53.21
CA LEU A 4 30.72 -10.83 -52.53
C LEU A 4 30.96 -10.12 -51.18
N SER A 5 31.25 -10.76 -50.03
CA SER A 5 31.27 -12.13 -49.47
C SER A 5 32.47 -12.22 -48.50
N HIS A 6 32.46 -13.25 -47.64
CA HIS A 6 33.53 -13.77 -46.75
C HIS A 6 33.48 -13.26 -45.30
N SER A 7 33.08 -14.10 -44.32
CA SER A 7 33.80 -15.26 -43.72
C SER A 7 34.87 -14.76 -42.72
N ALA A 8 35.13 -15.31 -41.53
CA ALA A 8 34.72 -16.54 -40.88
C ALA A 8 35.24 -16.54 -39.40
N MET A 9 34.63 -17.41 -38.58
CA MET A 9 35.19 -18.22 -37.49
C MET A 9 35.74 -17.62 -36.18
N SER A 10 35.21 -18.20 -35.09
CA SER A 10 35.65 -18.18 -33.69
C SER A 10 37.08 -18.70 -33.48
N PRO A 11 37.66 -18.45 -32.28
CA PRO A 11 37.82 -19.61 -31.38
C PRO A 11 37.49 -19.33 -29.91
N GLU A 12 37.22 -20.45 -29.23
CA GLU A 12 37.03 -20.64 -27.81
C GLU A 12 38.22 -20.14 -26.98
N TYR A 13 37.96 -19.54 -25.82
CA TYR A 13 38.89 -19.55 -24.68
C TYR A 13 38.11 -19.79 -23.39
N GLN A 14 38.29 -20.99 -22.86
CA GLN A 14 38.04 -21.33 -21.46
C GLN A 14 39.08 -20.62 -20.60
N THR A 15 38.64 -19.97 -19.53
CA THR A 15 39.49 -19.77 -18.34
C THR A 15 38.60 -19.77 -17.10
N SER A 16 38.78 -20.83 -16.32
CA SER A 16 38.29 -21.01 -14.97
C SER A 16 39.05 -20.09 -14.02
N CYS A 17 38.32 -19.35 -13.19
CA CYS A 17 38.88 -18.73 -11.99
C CYS A 17 37.90 -18.93 -10.84
N SER A 18 38.27 -19.88 -10.00
CA SER A 18 37.70 -20.23 -8.71
C SER A 18 38.00 -19.11 -7.69
N LEU A 19 36.97 -18.37 -7.32
CA LEU A 19 37.00 -17.51 -6.13
C LEU A 19 36.26 -18.23 -4.99
N THR A 20 37.04 -18.75 -4.07
CA THR A 20 36.60 -19.28 -2.78
C THR A 20 36.15 -18.13 -1.88
N ASN A 21 34.92 -18.22 -1.37
CA ASN A 21 34.34 -17.27 -0.42
C ASN A 21 34.59 -17.76 1.03
N PRO A 22 35.24 -16.98 1.91
CA PRO A 22 35.69 -17.44 3.23
C PRO A 22 34.64 -17.32 4.37
N TYR A 23 33.34 -17.43 4.09
CA TYR A 23 32.28 -17.25 5.11
C TYR A 23 31.40 -18.50 5.35
N THR A 24 32.00 -19.69 5.32
CA THR A 24 31.30 -20.96 5.58
C THR A 24 31.90 -21.74 6.75
N THR A 25 32.23 -21.06 7.84
CA THR A 25 32.84 -21.74 9.00
C THR A 25 32.33 -21.20 10.34
N THR A 26 31.02 -21.23 10.61
CA THR A 26 30.52 -21.12 12.00
C THR A 26 29.09 -21.62 12.26
N ILE A 27 28.60 -22.64 11.54
CA ILE A 27 27.30 -23.27 11.87
C ILE A 27 27.40 -24.78 12.12
N GLU A 28 28.44 -25.45 11.63
CA GLU A 28 28.59 -26.91 11.80
C GLU A 28 29.19 -27.35 13.14
N ALA A 29 29.70 -26.41 13.96
CA ALA A 29 30.32 -26.73 15.26
C ALA A 29 29.33 -26.89 16.44
N LEU A 30 28.02 -26.80 16.24
CA LEU A 30 27.02 -26.86 17.33
C LEU A 30 26.14 -28.13 17.33
N MET A 31 26.42 -29.14 16.51
CA MET A 31 25.48 -30.26 16.28
C MET A 31 26.05 -31.67 16.54
N ALA A 32 27.20 -31.80 17.21
CA ALA A 32 27.76 -33.12 17.54
C ALA A 32 27.50 -33.53 19.00
N CYS A 33 26.29 -34.07 19.29
CA CYS A 33 26.03 -35.04 20.37
C CYS A 33 24.62 -35.66 20.18
N LYS A 34 24.55 -36.99 20.01
CA LYS A 34 23.32 -37.82 20.00
C LYS A 34 22.98 -38.31 21.44
N PRO A 35 21.82 -38.97 21.71
CA PRO A 35 20.43 -38.58 21.47
C PRO A 35 19.50 -38.76 22.72
N GLU A 36 18.23 -38.30 22.57
CA GLU A 36 16.99 -38.54 23.36
C GLU A 36 16.83 -37.88 24.76
N PRO A 37 15.63 -37.36 25.17
CA PRO A 37 14.26 -37.70 24.77
C PRO A 37 13.35 -36.51 24.31
N SER A 38 12.22 -36.85 23.66
CA SER A 38 11.08 -35.95 23.27
C SER A 38 11.37 -34.84 22.23
N SER A 39 11.90 -35.22 21.07
CA SER A 39 12.36 -34.29 20.02
C SER A 39 11.27 -33.46 19.31
N LYS A 40 9.98 -33.82 19.42
CA LYS A 40 8.89 -33.09 18.73
C LYS A 40 8.52 -31.77 19.43
N ILE A 41 8.59 -31.70 20.76
CA ILE A 41 8.22 -30.50 21.53
C ILE A 41 9.34 -29.44 21.46
N LYS A 42 10.61 -29.87 21.59
CA LYS A 42 11.77 -28.97 21.46
C LYS A 42 11.91 -28.36 20.05
N ARG A 43 11.61 -29.11 18.98
CA ARG A 43 11.63 -28.59 17.60
C ARG A 43 10.57 -27.51 17.35
N LYS A 44 9.34 -27.67 17.87
CA LYS A 44 8.31 -26.62 17.77
C LYS A 44 8.68 -25.37 18.57
N SER A 45 9.23 -25.53 19.77
CA SER A 45 9.67 -24.40 20.62
C SER A 45 10.79 -23.59 19.94
N ASN A 46 11.79 -24.26 19.38
CA ASN A 46 12.90 -23.58 18.68
C ASN A 46 12.44 -22.85 17.41
N ARG A 47 11.45 -23.39 16.67
CA ARG A 47 10.89 -22.72 15.49
C ARG A 47 10.14 -21.44 15.88
N LEU A 48 9.32 -21.48 16.92
CA LEU A 48 8.60 -20.30 17.42
C LEU A 48 9.55 -19.23 17.96
N ALA A 49 10.59 -19.64 18.69
CA ALA A 49 11.63 -18.72 19.16
C ALA A 49 12.40 -18.06 18.00
N LEU A 50 12.74 -18.82 16.96
CA LEU A 50 13.40 -18.30 15.76
C LEU A 50 12.49 -17.34 14.97
N GLU A 51 11.21 -17.68 14.81
CA GLU A 51 10.21 -16.81 14.18
C GLU A 51 10.02 -15.51 14.99
N TYR A 52 9.99 -15.59 16.31
CA TYR A 52 9.97 -14.43 17.21
C TYR A 52 11.22 -13.55 17.06
N TYR A 53 12.42 -14.14 17.07
CA TYR A 53 13.67 -13.40 16.88
C TYR A 53 13.76 -12.75 15.49
N ARG A 54 13.34 -13.45 14.43
CA ARG A 54 13.25 -12.90 13.07
C ARG A 54 12.23 -11.77 12.98
N ALA A 55 11.11 -11.86 13.70
CA ALA A 55 10.13 -10.77 13.77
C ALA A 55 10.68 -9.57 14.56
N LYS A 56 11.43 -9.81 15.63
CA LYS A 56 12.08 -8.78 16.44
C LYS A 56 13.18 -8.04 15.68
N LEU A 57 14.06 -8.76 14.98
CA LEU A 57 15.12 -8.16 14.14
C LEU A 57 14.50 -7.32 13.01
N ARG A 58 13.48 -7.85 12.32
CA ARG A 58 12.71 -7.07 11.32
C ARG A 58 12.09 -5.82 11.92
N LYS A 59 11.64 -5.86 13.18
CA LYS A 59 11.11 -4.68 13.89
C LYS A 59 12.21 -3.65 14.17
N GLU A 60 13.39 -4.06 14.64
CA GLU A 60 14.51 -3.15 14.93
C GLU A 60 15.08 -2.51 13.65
N ASP A 61 15.24 -3.28 12.58
CA ASP A 61 15.64 -2.76 11.27
C ASP A 61 14.60 -1.79 10.69
N LEU A 62 13.31 -2.12 10.82
CA LEU A 62 12.24 -1.22 10.42
C LEU A 62 12.28 0.08 11.24
N LEU A 63 12.53 0.01 12.55
CA LEU A 63 12.63 1.20 13.41
C LEU A 63 13.83 2.08 13.06
N LEU A 64 15.00 1.49 12.83
CA LEU A 64 16.18 2.24 12.39
C LEU A 64 16.00 2.83 11.00
N SER A 65 15.34 2.09 10.09
CA SER A 65 14.95 2.58 8.78
C SER A 65 14.00 3.77 8.90
N LEU A 66 12.95 3.67 9.71
CA LEU A 66 12.01 4.74 10.00
C LEU A 66 12.68 5.98 10.60
N GLN A 67 13.61 5.83 11.55
CA GLN A 67 14.33 6.95 12.15
C GLN A 67 15.29 7.63 11.15
N ARG A 68 16.08 6.86 10.40
CA ARG A 68 16.94 7.40 9.33
C ARG A 68 16.11 8.09 8.26
N HIS A 69 14.96 7.51 7.93
CA HIS A 69 14.00 8.05 6.98
C HIS A 69 13.37 9.35 7.50
N GLN A 70 12.96 9.42 8.77
CA GLN A 70 12.44 10.66 9.37
C GLN A 70 13.47 11.80 9.29
N ARG A 71 14.75 11.53 9.57
CA ARG A 71 15.82 12.53 9.42
C ARG A 71 16.01 12.95 7.96
N ARG A 72 15.96 12.00 7.01
CA ARG A 72 16.09 12.31 5.57
C ARG A 72 14.88 13.02 4.98
N THR A 73 13.68 12.74 5.48
CA THR A 73 12.44 13.37 5.01
C THR A 73 12.23 14.75 5.59
N GLN A 74 12.77 15.02 6.79
CA GLN A 74 12.97 16.39 7.26
C GLN A 74 13.83 17.21 6.28
N LEU A 75 14.81 16.57 5.62
CA LEU A 75 15.67 17.22 4.63
C LEU A 75 15.04 17.32 3.23
N GLN A 76 14.28 16.31 2.79
CA GLN A 76 13.60 16.33 1.48
C GLN A 76 12.37 17.25 1.45
N GLY A 77 11.79 17.58 2.60
CA GLY A 77 10.61 18.45 2.72
C GLY A 77 9.31 17.79 2.24
N CYS A 78 8.17 18.28 2.73
CA CYS A 78 6.85 17.79 2.30
C CYS A 78 6.41 18.44 0.97
N TYR A 79 5.59 17.75 0.20
CA TYR A 79 4.99 18.24 -1.05
C TYR A 79 3.50 18.61 -0.89
N CYS A 80 2.99 18.80 0.33
CA CYS A 80 1.59 19.21 0.50
C CYS A 80 1.37 20.68 0.07
N PRO A 81 0.14 21.07 -0.32
CA PRO A 81 -0.20 22.43 -0.71
C PRO A 81 0.22 23.49 0.31
N GLU A 82 0.29 23.15 1.59
CA GLU A 82 0.69 24.08 2.64
C GLU A 82 2.21 24.19 2.80
N CYS A 83 2.95 23.10 2.61
CA CYS A 83 4.41 23.12 2.69
C CYS A 83 5.05 23.65 1.41
N ARG A 84 4.41 23.48 0.24
CA ARG A 84 4.91 23.94 -1.06
C ARG A 84 3.79 24.54 -1.92
N PRO A 85 3.18 25.66 -1.50
CA PRO A 85 2.07 26.27 -2.21
C PRO A 85 2.42 26.69 -3.65
N HIS A 86 3.68 27.05 -3.93
CA HIS A 86 4.11 27.44 -5.26
C HIS A 86 3.94 26.31 -6.29
N LEU A 87 4.17 25.05 -5.93
CA LEU A 87 4.00 23.90 -6.84
C LEU A 87 2.54 23.75 -7.29
N TYR A 88 1.59 24.12 -6.42
CA TYR A 88 0.16 24.03 -6.69
C TYR A 88 -0.41 25.33 -7.26
N ARG A 89 0.34 26.43 -7.33
CA ARG A 89 -0.16 27.68 -7.95
C ARG A 89 0.16 27.72 -9.44
N SER A 90 1.27 27.13 -9.86
CA SER A 90 1.76 27.17 -11.24
C SER A 90 1.29 26.02 -12.13
N LEU A 91 0.73 24.95 -11.55
CA LEU A 91 0.47 23.68 -12.26
C LEU A 91 -0.97 23.17 -12.23
N ILE A 92 -1.89 23.89 -11.61
CA ILE A 92 -3.29 23.46 -11.66
C ILE A 92 -3.70 23.56 -13.14
N HIS A 93 -3.92 22.39 -13.75
CA HIS A 93 -4.42 22.35 -15.11
C HIS A 93 -5.70 23.18 -15.16
N PRO A 94 -5.99 23.99 -16.19
CA PRO A 94 -7.20 24.81 -16.23
C PRO A 94 -8.50 24.05 -15.92
N ASP A 95 -8.51 22.74 -16.19
CA ASP A 95 -9.63 21.86 -15.86
C ASP A 95 -9.73 21.48 -14.38
N ASP A 96 -8.64 21.48 -13.62
CA ASP A 96 -8.64 21.23 -12.16
C ASP A 96 -9.28 22.41 -11.39
N HIS A 97 -9.41 23.58 -12.02
CA HIS A 97 -10.18 24.71 -11.47
C HIS A 97 -11.69 24.59 -11.69
N LYS A 98 -12.13 23.73 -12.59
CA LYS A 98 -13.55 23.58 -12.89
C LYS A 98 -14.19 22.68 -11.83
N GLU A 99 -15.37 23.06 -11.36
CA GLU A 99 -16.15 22.18 -10.47
C GLU A 99 -16.35 20.81 -11.14
N PHE A 100 -16.18 19.74 -10.36
CA PHE A 100 -16.37 18.39 -10.85
C PHE A 100 -17.83 18.14 -11.19
N SER A 101 -18.06 17.72 -12.43
CA SER A 101 -19.36 17.25 -12.91
C SER A 101 -19.21 15.77 -13.28
N PRO A 102 -20.01 14.86 -12.68
CA PRO A 102 -20.00 13.45 -13.06
C PRO A 102 -20.29 13.23 -14.55
N ILE A 103 -21.06 14.12 -15.18
CA ILE A 103 -21.40 14.06 -16.61
C ILE A 103 -20.17 14.34 -17.47
N ARG A 104 -19.42 15.41 -17.13
CA ARG A 104 -18.18 15.74 -17.85
C ARG A 104 -17.06 14.74 -17.54
N GLY A 105 -17.02 14.29 -16.30
CA GLY A 105 -16.02 13.38 -15.79
C GLY A 105 -14.61 13.97 -15.73
N PHE A 106 -13.65 13.08 -15.51
CA PHE A 106 -12.23 13.39 -15.57
C PHE A 106 -11.67 13.13 -16.96
N ARG A 107 -10.71 13.97 -17.37
CA ARG A 107 -9.96 13.80 -18.62
C ARG A 107 -8.81 12.83 -18.40
N TRP A 108 -8.59 11.96 -19.37
CA TRP A 108 -7.47 11.01 -19.38
C TRP A 108 -6.13 11.72 -19.15
N GLN A 109 -5.38 11.27 -18.15
CA GLN A 109 -4.02 11.70 -17.80
C GLN A 109 -3.78 13.20 -17.87
N SER A 110 -4.71 13.98 -17.32
CA SER A 110 -4.71 15.45 -17.41
C SER A 110 -4.75 16.15 -16.06
N HIS A 111 -4.85 15.41 -14.96
CA HIS A 111 -5.08 15.98 -13.63
C HIS A 111 -3.89 15.76 -12.71
N ASP A 112 -3.72 16.62 -11.71
CA ASP A 112 -2.87 16.31 -10.57
C ASP A 112 -3.54 15.24 -9.67
N ALA A 113 -2.74 14.32 -9.12
CA ALA A 113 -3.23 13.24 -8.28
C ALA A 113 -3.90 13.76 -6.99
N TRP A 114 -3.37 14.83 -6.39
CA TRP A 114 -3.98 15.39 -5.19
C TRP A 114 -5.33 16.03 -5.50
N HIS A 115 -5.45 16.74 -6.63
CA HIS A 115 -6.75 17.25 -7.10
C HIS A 115 -7.78 16.12 -7.24
N LEU A 116 -7.43 15.02 -7.93
CA LEU A 116 -8.31 13.86 -8.08
C LEU A 116 -8.75 13.27 -6.73
N ALA A 117 -7.81 13.09 -5.80
CA ALA A 117 -8.10 12.53 -4.48
C ALA A 117 -9.04 13.41 -3.68
N VAL A 118 -8.81 14.74 -3.64
CA VAL A 118 -9.65 15.69 -2.93
C VAL A 118 -11.05 15.73 -3.53
N THR A 119 -11.15 15.93 -4.85
CA THR A 119 -12.42 16.02 -5.58
C THR A 119 -13.28 14.78 -5.35
N LEU A 120 -12.70 13.59 -5.51
CA LEU A 120 -13.46 12.36 -5.34
C LEU A 120 -13.81 12.11 -3.87
N SER A 121 -12.92 12.43 -2.93
CA SER A 121 -13.24 12.31 -1.49
C SER A 121 -14.38 13.24 -1.07
N THR A 122 -14.42 14.48 -1.55
CA THR A 122 -15.55 15.40 -1.33
C THR A 122 -16.84 14.84 -1.94
N HIS A 123 -16.76 14.19 -3.10
CA HIS A 123 -17.91 13.51 -3.68
C HIS A 123 -18.43 12.36 -2.79
N LEU A 124 -17.53 11.60 -2.14
CA LEU A 124 -17.90 10.51 -1.21
C LEU A 124 -18.66 10.99 0.04
N GLU A 125 -18.56 12.27 0.40
CA GLU A 125 -19.34 12.84 1.50
C GLU A 125 -20.84 12.93 1.17
N ARG A 126 -21.20 12.95 -0.12
CA ARG A 126 -22.59 12.96 -0.58
C ARG A 126 -23.27 11.60 -0.29
N PRO A 127 -24.61 11.58 -0.18
CA PRO A 127 -25.37 10.33 -0.14
C PRO A 127 -25.09 9.49 -1.38
N THR A 128 -24.89 8.19 -1.20
CA THR A 128 -24.72 7.26 -2.32
C THR A 128 -26.04 7.09 -3.06
N PRO A 129 -26.05 7.06 -4.41
CA PRO A 129 -27.27 6.86 -5.18
C PRO A 129 -28.03 5.59 -4.74
N PRO A 130 -29.36 5.66 -4.48
CA PRO A 130 -30.14 4.51 -4.03
C PRO A 130 -30.06 3.31 -4.97
N GLU A 131 -29.98 3.55 -6.28
CA GLU A 131 -29.85 2.52 -7.31
C GLU A 131 -28.57 1.69 -7.13
N SER A 132 -27.44 2.33 -6.86
CA SER A 132 -26.17 1.64 -6.62
C SER A 132 -26.20 0.82 -5.34
N ILE A 133 -26.87 1.31 -4.28
CA ILE A 133 -27.11 0.56 -3.05
C ILE A 133 -28.00 -0.67 -3.32
N GLN A 134 -29.05 -0.50 -4.12
CA GLN A 134 -29.94 -1.60 -4.45
C GLN A 134 -29.22 -2.68 -5.27
N ARG A 135 -28.43 -2.28 -6.27
CA ARG A 135 -27.57 -3.21 -7.04
C ARG A 135 -26.62 -3.97 -6.13
N TRP A 136 -26.02 -3.31 -5.14
CA TRP A 136 -25.17 -3.99 -4.16
C TRP A 136 -25.93 -5.02 -3.32
N LYS A 137 -27.13 -4.68 -2.81
CA LYS A 137 -27.97 -5.62 -2.05
C LYS A 137 -28.33 -6.85 -2.88
N THR A 138 -28.80 -6.64 -4.11
CA THR A 138 -29.14 -7.73 -5.05
C THR A 138 -27.92 -8.60 -5.35
N PHE A 139 -26.74 -8.00 -5.54
CA PHE A 139 -25.48 -8.73 -5.68
C PHE A 139 -25.19 -9.60 -4.45
N GLN A 140 -25.32 -9.06 -3.23
CA GLN A 140 -25.08 -9.80 -2.00
C GLN A 140 -26.05 -10.98 -1.86
N GLU A 141 -27.34 -10.77 -2.09
CA GLU A 141 -28.36 -11.82 -2.00
C GLU A 141 -28.08 -12.97 -2.99
N ARG A 142 -27.70 -12.63 -4.22
CA ARG A 142 -27.40 -13.60 -5.28
C ARG A 142 -26.14 -14.44 -5.00
N HIS A 143 -25.07 -13.82 -4.50
CA HIS A 143 -23.75 -14.46 -4.44
C HIS A 143 -23.34 -14.95 -3.05
N ARG A 144 -23.95 -14.45 -1.97
CA ARG A 144 -23.62 -14.86 -0.59
C ARG A 144 -23.81 -16.36 -0.33
N PRO A 145 -24.87 -17.04 -0.78
CA PRO A 145 -25.04 -18.48 -0.55
C PRO A 145 -23.94 -19.31 -1.24
N ASN A 146 -23.55 -18.91 -2.46
CA ASN A 146 -22.60 -19.66 -3.29
C ASN A 146 -21.17 -19.62 -2.72
N VAL A 147 -20.76 -18.51 -2.10
CA VAL A 147 -19.44 -18.37 -1.48
C VAL A 147 -19.25 -19.31 -0.28
N LEU A 148 -20.32 -19.75 0.37
CA LEU A 148 -20.21 -20.72 1.46
C LEU A 148 -19.97 -22.15 0.96
N GLN A 149 -20.24 -22.42 -0.32
CA GLN A 149 -20.22 -23.76 -0.90
C GLN A 149 -19.08 -23.96 -1.92
N ARG A 150 -18.58 -22.88 -2.53
CA ARG A 150 -17.57 -22.92 -3.60
C ARG A 150 -16.41 -21.99 -3.30
N SER A 151 -15.30 -22.20 -4.03
CA SER A 151 -14.21 -21.23 -3.98
C SER A 151 -14.67 -19.88 -4.55
N VAL A 152 -14.07 -18.79 -4.06
CA VAL A 152 -14.39 -17.44 -4.52
C VAL A 152 -14.08 -17.27 -6.00
N PRO A 153 -12.95 -17.73 -6.57
CA PRO A 153 -12.68 -17.64 -8.00
C PRO A 153 -13.71 -18.37 -8.87
N GLU A 154 -14.26 -19.50 -8.41
CA GLU A 154 -15.35 -20.18 -9.10
C GLU A 154 -16.65 -19.38 -9.09
N THR A 155 -16.90 -18.65 -8.00
CA THR A 155 -18.10 -17.82 -7.86
C THR A 155 -17.95 -16.47 -8.59
N PHE A 156 -16.75 -15.90 -8.60
CA PHE A 156 -16.42 -14.60 -9.17
C PHE A 156 -15.87 -14.77 -10.59
N GLN A 157 -16.72 -15.29 -11.47
CA GLN A 157 -16.45 -15.35 -12.91
C GLN A 157 -16.36 -13.93 -13.51
N PRO A 158 -15.79 -13.75 -14.73
CA PRO A 158 -15.57 -12.43 -15.32
C PRO A 158 -16.80 -11.50 -15.30
N GLY A 159 -18.00 -12.01 -15.57
CA GLY A 159 -19.24 -11.22 -15.49
C GLY A 159 -19.51 -10.67 -14.08
N VAL A 160 -19.33 -11.50 -13.05
CA VAL A 160 -19.52 -11.12 -11.64
C VAL A 160 -18.47 -10.10 -11.20
N LEU A 161 -17.22 -10.26 -11.65
CA LEU A 161 -16.16 -9.28 -11.40
C LEU A 161 -16.50 -7.92 -12.03
N ASN A 162 -17.01 -7.90 -13.26
CA ASN A 162 -17.44 -6.69 -13.94
C ASN A 162 -18.62 -6.01 -13.23
N ASP A 163 -19.56 -6.78 -12.69
CA ASP A 163 -20.67 -6.25 -11.88
C ASP A 163 -20.16 -5.55 -10.62
N VAL A 164 -19.21 -6.18 -9.91
CA VAL A 164 -18.57 -5.58 -8.72
C VAL A 164 -17.86 -4.28 -9.09
N VAL A 165 -17.06 -4.27 -10.16
CA VAL A 165 -16.36 -3.08 -10.64
C VAL A 165 -17.35 -1.97 -10.99
N SER A 166 -18.44 -2.28 -11.68
CA SER A 166 -19.46 -1.29 -12.01
C SER A 166 -20.13 -0.72 -10.76
N ILE A 167 -20.52 -1.56 -9.79
CA ILE A 167 -21.10 -1.09 -8.52
C ILE A 167 -20.10 -0.20 -7.76
N PHE A 168 -18.84 -0.61 -7.68
CA PHE A 168 -17.81 0.17 -6.99
C PHE A 168 -17.49 1.48 -7.71
N SER A 169 -17.52 1.50 -9.04
CA SER A 169 -17.39 2.71 -9.84
C SER A 169 -18.44 3.74 -9.47
N ASP A 170 -19.71 3.33 -9.41
CA ASP A 170 -20.82 4.23 -9.13
C ASP A 170 -20.74 4.77 -7.70
N ILE A 171 -20.41 3.90 -6.75
CA ILE A 171 -20.39 4.24 -5.32
C ILE A 171 -19.17 5.07 -4.95
N PHE A 172 -17.97 4.67 -5.41
CA PHE A 172 -16.71 5.21 -4.91
C PHE A 172 -15.97 6.11 -5.90
N PHE A 173 -16.26 5.99 -7.19
CA PHE A 173 -15.54 6.69 -8.25
C PHE A 173 -16.45 7.61 -9.07
N ALA A 174 -17.64 7.96 -8.55
CA ALA A 174 -18.60 8.83 -9.22
C ALA A 174 -18.94 8.38 -10.66
N GLY A 175 -18.99 7.07 -10.89
CA GLY A 175 -19.21 6.48 -12.21
C GLY A 175 -18.05 6.63 -13.20
N GLN A 176 -16.90 7.15 -12.76
CA GLN A 176 -15.76 7.45 -13.63
C GLN A 176 -14.90 6.23 -13.98
N LEU A 177 -15.15 5.08 -13.35
CA LEU A 177 -14.38 3.86 -13.58
C LEU A 177 -15.28 2.66 -13.95
N PRO A 178 -16.15 2.78 -14.96
CA PRO A 178 -17.04 1.68 -15.33
C PRO A 178 -16.22 0.47 -15.79
N SER A 179 -16.82 -0.71 -15.76
CA SER A 179 -16.16 -1.96 -16.18
C SER A 179 -15.68 -1.95 -17.63
N SER A 180 -16.18 -1.05 -18.49
CA SER A 180 -15.66 -0.84 -19.84
C SER A 180 -14.31 -0.13 -19.90
N LYS A 181 -13.86 0.52 -18.81
CA LYS A 181 -12.58 1.25 -18.73
C LYS A 181 -11.45 0.45 -18.09
N LEU A 182 -11.69 -0.80 -17.66
CA LEU A 182 -10.64 -1.67 -17.13
C LEU A 182 -10.96 -3.13 -17.42
N HIS A 183 -9.93 -3.98 -17.48
CA HIS A 183 -10.12 -5.43 -17.56
C HIS A 183 -9.73 -6.08 -16.26
N ILE A 184 -10.68 -6.78 -15.64
CA ILE A 184 -10.47 -7.51 -14.39
C ILE A 184 -10.51 -9.02 -14.62
N PHE A 185 -9.53 -9.75 -14.11
CA PHE A 185 -9.48 -11.21 -14.24
C PHE A 185 -8.61 -11.87 -13.15
N TRP A 186 -8.76 -13.19 -13.03
CA TRP A 186 -7.94 -14.04 -12.16
C TRP A 186 -6.70 -14.53 -12.91
N ALA A 187 -5.52 -14.46 -12.28
CA ALA A 187 -4.31 -15.09 -12.79
C ALA A 187 -3.40 -15.58 -11.66
N HIS A 188 -2.43 -16.43 -12.00
CA HIS A 188 -1.36 -16.81 -11.09
C HIS A 188 -0.30 -15.71 -11.09
N ILE A 189 -0.13 -15.03 -9.96
CA ILE A 189 0.93 -14.02 -9.74
C ILE A 189 1.72 -14.38 -8.47
N ASP A 190 2.80 -13.65 -8.22
CA ASP A 190 3.72 -13.86 -7.07
C ASP A 190 2.96 -14.13 -5.76
N GLU A 191 3.42 -15.14 -5.00
CA GLU A 191 2.72 -15.63 -3.79
C GLU A 191 2.49 -14.55 -2.72
N GLY A 192 3.32 -13.49 -2.71
CA GLY A 192 3.20 -12.39 -1.75
C GLY A 192 2.17 -11.32 -2.10
N ALA A 193 1.57 -11.34 -3.29
CA ALA A 193 0.64 -10.32 -3.76
C ALA A 193 -0.80 -10.84 -3.80
N PHE A 194 -1.76 -10.06 -3.32
CA PHE A 194 -3.19 -10.39 -3.45
C PHE A 194 -3.77 -9.98 -4.80
N GLY A 195 -3.24 -8.91 -5.38
CA GLY A 195 -3.63 -8.36 -6.67
C GLY A 195 -2.52 -7.50 -7.25
N ARG A 196 -2.70 -7.10 -8.51
CA ARG A 196 -1.78 -6.22 -9.22
C ARG A 196 -2.53 -5.42 -10.27
N THR A 197 -2.19 -4.14 -10.38
CA THR A 197 -2.64 -3.27 -11.47
C THR A 197 -1.54 -3.07 -12.49
N HIS A 198 -1.89 -3.17 -13.77
CA HIS A 198 -1.07 -2.66 -14.87
C HIS A 198 -1.76 -1.44 -15.48
N GLY A 199 -1.09 -0.29 -15.38
CA GLY A 199 -1.57 0.95 -15.99
C GLY A 199 -1.62 0.84 -17.51
N SER A 200 -2.36 1.76 -18.14
CA SER A 200 -2.41 1.85 -19.59
C SER A 200 -1.48 2.94 -20.13
N THR A 201 -0.87 2.67 -21.28
CA THR A 201 -0.08 3.63 -22.06
C THR A 201 -0.91 4.40 -23.09
N SER A 202 -2.16 4.00 -23.37
CA SER A 202 -3.00 4.63 -24.39
C SER A 202 -4.48 4.66 -23.99
N LYS A 203 -5.26 5.57 -24.57
CA LYS A 203 -6.71 5.67 -24.30
C LYS A 203 -7.49 4.45 -24.78
N GLN A 204 -6.96 3.73 -25.78
CA GLN A 204 -7.62 2.62 -26.45
C GLN A 204 -7.41 1.30 -25.72
N VAL A 205 -6.30 1.17 -24.99
CA VAL A 205 -5.99 -0.02 -24.21
C VAL A 205 -6.46 0.22 -22.78
N PRO A 206 -7.42 -0.52 -22.24
CA PRO A 206 -7.81 -0.35 -20.85
C PRO A 206 -6.73 -0.94 -19.90
N PRO A 207 -6.52 -0.34 -18.73
CA PRO A 207 -5.68 -0.90 -17.68
C PRO A 207 -6.18 -2.28 -17.22
N LEU A 208 -5.25 -3.09 -16.71
CA LEU A 208 -5.53 -4.45 -16.24
C LEU A 208 -5.52 -4.51 -14.72
N LEU A 209 -6.52 -5.17 -14.14
CA LEU A 209 -6.63 -5.50 -12.72
C LEU A 209 -6.59 -7.03 -12.57
N ILE A 210 -5.50 -7.52 -12.00
CA ILE A 210 -5.25 -8.95 -11.85
C ILE A 210 -5.44 -9.35 -10.39
N LEU A 211 -6.29 -10.33 -10.14
CA LEU A 211 -6.48 -10.93 -8.82
C LEU A 211 -5.69 -12.24 -8.71
N ASN A 212 -5.00 -12.46 -7.57
CA ASN A 212 -4.16 -13.64 -7.39
C ASN A 212 -5.01 -14.90 -7.14
N LYS A 213 -5.06 -15.77 -8.14
CA LYS A 213 -5.75 -17.06 -8.08
C LYS A 213 -5.03 -18.06 -7.16
N SER A 214 -3.71 -17.95 -7.00
CA SER A 214 -2.89 -18.86 -6.18
C SER A 214 -3.02 -18.59 -4.68
N HIS A 215 -3.42 -17.39 -4.27
CA HIS A 215 -3.39 -17.01 -2.86
C HIS A 215 -4.59 -17.60 -2.08
N VAL A 216 -4.33 -18.43 -1.07
CA VAL A 216 -5.39 -19.15 -0.31
C VAL A 216 -6.46 -18.21 0.24
N GLU A 217 -6.09 -17.08 0.85
CA GLU A 217 -7.10 -16.12 1.33
C GLU A 217 -8.02 -15.58 0.22
N MET A 218 -7.51 -15.39 -1.00
CA MET A 218 -8.30 -14.93 -2.14
C MET A 218 -9.27 -16.02 -2.62
N GLN A 219 -8.96 -17.29 -2.37
CA GLN A 219 -9.80 -18.41 -2.75
C GLN A 219 -10.99 -18.62 -1.81
N ILE A 220 -10.90 -18.21 -0.54
CA ILE A 220 -11.92 -18.52 0.47
C ILE A 220 -12.60 -17.29 1.07
N ASN A 221 -12.03 -16.09 0.92
CA ASN A 221 -12.52 -14.90 1.60
C ASN A 221 -13.02 -13.83 0.61
N MET A 222 -14.33 -13.88 0.31
CA MET A 222 -14.97 -12.88 -0.56
C MET A 222 -14.73 -11.45 -0.09
N ARG A 223 -14.76 -11.19 1.23
CA ARG A 223 -14.52 -9.83 1.76
C ARG A 223 -13.10 -9.36 1.46
N ARG A 224 -12.11 -10.25 1.50
CA ARG A 224 -10.73 -9.94 1.09
C ARG A 224 -10.70 -9.58 -0.39
N VAL A 225 -11.31 -10.41 -1.25
CA VAL A 225 -11.36 -10.18 -2.70
C VAL A 225 -11.96 -8.81 -3.03
N LEU A 226 -13.11 -8.47 -2.43
CA LEU A 226 -13.75 -7.17 -2.64
C LEU A 226 -12.87 -5.99 -2.21
N ARG A 227 -12.13 -6.12 -1.10
CA ARG A 227 -11.18 -5.08 -0.66
C ARG A 227 -10.00 -4.95 -1.60
N VAL A 228 -9.48 -6.06 -2.12
CA VAL A 228 -8.39 -6.06 -3.09
C VAL A 228 -8.84 -5.43 -4.40
N ILE A 229 -10.06 -5.74 -4.87
CA ILE A 229 -10.64 -5.07 -6.05
C ILE A 229 -10.69 -3.55 -5.83
N LEU A 230 -11.20 -3.07 -4.70
CA LEU A 230 -11.23 -1.63 -4.40
C LEU A 230 -9.84 -1.01 -4.34
N HIS A 231 -8.89 -1.66 -3.65
CA HIS A 231 -7.50 -1.22 -3.56
C HIS A 231 -6.90 -1.00 -4.96
N GLU A 232 -7.02 -2.01 -5.82
CA GLU A 232 -6.48 -1.97 -7.18
C GLU A 232 -7.26 -0.98 -8.06
N MET A 233 -8.59 -0.84 -7.89
CA MET A 233 -9.37 0.20 -8.59
C MET A 233 -8.91 1.61 -8.26
N VAL A 234 -8.41 1.89 -7.05
CA VAL A 234 -7.80 3.19 -6.73
C VAL A 234 -6.53 3.40 -7.55
N HIS A 235 -5.67 2.37 -7.69
CA HIS A 235 -4.49 2.44 -8.57
C HIS A 235 -4.88 2.69 -10.02
N VAL A 236 -5.88 1.96 -10.52
CA VAL A 236 -6.42 2.14 -11.87
C VAL A 236 -6.92 3.57 -12.06
N PHE A 237 -7.71 4.09 -11.12
CA PHE A 237 -8.25 5.45 -11.19
C PHE A 237 -7.14 6.51 -11.33
N PHE A 238 -6.11 6.43 -10.48
CA PHE A 238 -4.97 7.35 -10.61
C PHE A 238 -4.20 7.14 -11.91
N GLY A 239 -3.98 5.91 -12.36
CA GLY A 239 -3.29 5.62 -13.62
C GLY A 239 -4.02 6.16 -14.87
N LEU A 240 -5.35 6.20 -14.83
CA LEU A 240 -6.18 6.73 -15.91
C LEU A 240 -6.20 8.25 -15.98
N TYR A 241 -6.26 8.92 -14.83
CA TYR A 241 -6.59 10.35 -14.79
C TYR A 241 -5.43 11.25 -14.38
N THR A 242 -4.41 10.73 -13.70
CA THR A 242 -3.24 11.52 -13.32
C THR A 242 -2.36 11.80 -14.53
N CYS A 243 -1.88 13.04 -14.68
CA CYS A 243 -0.86 13.35 -15.66
C CYS A 243 0.36 12.44 -15.45
N TYR A 244 0.64 11.57 -16.43
CA TYR A 244 1.82 10.71 -16.39
C TYR A 244 2.98 11.43 -17.09
N PRO A 245 3.98 11.91 -16.33
CA PRO A 245 4.99 12.79 -16.91
C PRO A 245 6.10 12.00 -17.64
N TRP A 246 6.20 10.69 -17.41
CA TRP A 246 7.29 9.83 -17.91
C TRP A 246 7.06 9.29 -19.32
N CYS A 247 6.23 9.93 -20.14
CA CYS A 247 6.24 9.64 -21.58
C CYS A 247 7.34 10.47 -22.26
N GLU A 248 7.98 9.90 -23.28
CA GLU A 248 9.11 10.50 -23.98
C GLU A 248 8.76 11.90 -24.54
N ALA A 249 7.50 12.07 -24.97
CA ALA A 249 6.94 13.34 -25.42
C ALA A 249 6.78 14.42 -24.31
N LYS A 250 6.99 14.09 -23.03
CA LYS A 250 6.77 14.99 -21.88
C LYS A 250 7.92 15.02 -20.87
N ILE A 251 9.17 14.81 -21.31
CA ILE A 251 10.35 14.87 -20.43
C ILE A 251 10.43 16.19 -19.63
N SER A 252 10.04 17.32 -20.23
CA SER A 252 9.97 18.62 -19.53
C SER A 252 8.96 18.60 -18.37
N CYS A 253 7.82 17.94 -18.54
CA CYS A 253 6.82 17.73 -17.50
C CYS A 253 7.37 16.90 -16.34
N ALA A 254 8.13 15.83 -16.65
CA ALA A 254 8.77 14.98 -15.64
C ALA A 254 9.86 15.68 -14.82
N ARG A 255 10.62 16.57 -15.45
CA ARG A 255 11.67 17.33 -14.77
C ARG A 255 11.14 18.56 -14.04
N GLY A 256 9.98 19.08 -14.47
CA GLY A 256 9.32 20.22 -13.89
C GLY A 256 8.59 19.91 -12.59
N ASP A 257 7.78 20.88 -12.15
CA ASP A 257 7.01 20.76 -10.93
C ASP A 257 5.95 19.63 -11.02
N CYS A 258 5.50 19.26 -12.23
CA CYS A 258 4.48 18.22 -12.41
C CYS A 258 5.03 16.84 -12.05
N GLY A 259 6.28 16.53 -12.45
CA GLY A 259 6.96 15.33 -12.00
C GLY A 259 7.19 15.30 -10.48
N LYS A 260 7.51 16.46 -9.88
CA LYS A 260 7.63 16.56 -8.40
C LYS A 260 6.30 16.29 -7.71
N LEU A 261 5.20 16.86 -8.21
CA LEU A 261 3.85 16.60 -7.68
C LEU A 261 3.44 15.14 -7.89
N TYR A 262 3.70 14.57 -9.07
CA TYR A 262 3.44 13.16 -9.35
C TYR A 262 4.13 12.25 -8.31
N THR A 263 5.45 12.40 -8.13
CA THR A 263 6.19 11.60 -7.16
C THR A 263 5.76 11.89 -5.72
N GLY A 264 5.48 13.15 -5.38
CA GLY A 264 5.03 13.52 -4.03
C GLY A 264 3.64 13.00 -3.67
N ASN A 265 2.72 12.93 -4.64
CA ASN A 265 1.32 12.58 -4.42
C ASN A 265 1.02 11.10 -4.68
N LEU A 266 1.59 10.48 -5.72
CA LEU A 266 1.40 9.04 -5.99
C LEU A 266 2.46 8.16 -5.34
N GLY A 267 3.62 8.72 -4.99
CA GLY A 267 4.71 7.94 -4.39
C GLY A 267 5.42 7.03 -5.39
N LEU A 268 6.35 6.23 -4.87
CA LEU A 268 7.19 5.30 -5.63
C LEU A 268 6.62 3.88 -5.68
N SER A 269 5.71 3.53 -4.78
CA SER A 269 4.98 2.26 -4.81
C SER A 269 3.55 2.42 -5.36
N GLY A 270 3.12 3.65 -5.63
CA GLY A 270 1.74 3.97 -6.00
C GLY A 270 0.83 4.23 -4.78
N HIS A 271 1.39 4.19 -3.57
CA HIS A 271 0.66 4.37 -2.31
C HIS A 271 0.99 5.69 -1.61
N GLY A 272 1.35 6.70 -2.39
CA GLY A 272 1.66 8.04 -1.91
C GLY A 272 0.47 8.77 -1.31
N ARG A 273 0.68 10.04 -1.00
CA ARG A 273 -0.26 10.90 -0.26
C ARG A 273 -1.68 10.92 -0.82
N ALA A 274 -1.85 11.10 -2.13
CA ALA A 274 -3.15 11.17 -2.79
C ALA A 274 -3.90 9.84 -2.71
N TRP A 275 -3.18 8.73 -2.92
CA TRP A 275 -3.74 7.39 -2.78
C TRP A 275 -4.24 7.15 -1.35
N GLN A 276 -3.41 7.49 -0.36
CA GLN A 276 -3.76 7.31 1.06
C GLN A 276 -4.97 8.15 1.46
N TYR A 277 -5.06 9.38 0.95
CA TYR A 277 -6.19 10.28 1.20
C TYR A 277 -7.51 9.68 0.69
N LEU A 278 -7.54 9.32 -0.58
CA LEU A 278 -8.74 8.77 -1.23
C LEU A 278 -9.13 7.42 -0.61
N THR A 279 -8.17 6.52 -0.43
CA THR A 279 -8.43 5.20 0.15
C THR A 279 -8.99 5.32 1.58
N LYS A 280 -8.53 6.28 2.38
CA LYS A 280 -9.12 6.54 3.71
C LYS A 280 -10.56 7.02 3.64
N ALA A 281 -10.90 7.88 2.69
CA ALA A 281 -12.28 8.31 2.48
C ALA A 281 -13.17 7.13 2.08
N ILE A 282 -12.69 6.25 1.20
CA ILE A 282 -13.39 5.01 0.83
C ILE A 282 -13.55 4.10 2.07
N GLU A 283 -12.47 3.84 2.83
CA GLU A 283 -12.50 3.03 4.05
C GLU A 283 -13.54 3.52 5.06
N ALA A 284 -13.67 4.85 5.23
CA ALA A 284 -14.67 5.45 6.11
C ALA A 284 -16.11 5.23 5.62
N LYS A 285 -16.33 5.22 4.30
CA LYS A 285 -17.65 5.03 3.68
C LYS A 285 -18.08 3.55 3.65
N LEU A 286 -17.13 2.61 3.56
CA LEU A 286 -17.38 1.16 3.39
C LEU A 286 -18.43 0.56 4.34
N PRO A 287 -18.38 0.79 5.67
CA PRO A 287 -19.31 0.13 6.59
C PRO A 287 -20.75 0.59 6.38
N SER A 288 -20.95 1.87 6.10
CA SER A 288 -22.28 2.47 5.93
C SER A 288 -22.95 2.06 4.62
N VAL A 289 -22.16 1.93 3.54
CA VAL A 289 -22.68 1.69 2.19
C VAL A 289 -22.73 0.21 1.85
N LEU A 290 -21.67 -0.53 2.16
CA LEU A 290 -21.56 -1.94 1.75
C LEU A 290 -21.71 -2.94 2.91
N GLY A 291 -21.76 -2.48 4.15
CA GLY A 291 -21.62 -3.36 5.32
C GLY A 291 -20.26 -4.03 5.41
N LEU A 292 -19.26 -3.52 4.68
CA LEU A 292 -17.89 -4.04 4.66
C LEU A 292 -17.06 -3.24 5.66
N LYS A 293 -16.30 -3.93 6.52
CA LYS A 293 -15.31 -3.33 7.41
C LYS A 293 -13.91 -3.80 7.02
N GLY A 294 -12.89 -3.04 7.38
CA GLY A 294 -11.48 -3.46 7.31
C GLY A 294 -10.63 -2.58 6.40
N PRO A 295 -9.30 -2.64 6.56
CA PRO A 295 -8.39 -1.78 5.83
C PRO A 295 -8.26 -2.21 4.36
N LEU A 296 -8.09 -1.22 3.50
CA LEU A 296 -7.72 -1.32 2.08
C LEU A 296 -6.20 -1.24 1.89
N GLY A 297 -5.39 -1.43 2.93
CA GLY A 297 -3.93 -1.48 2.81
C GLY A 297 -3.21 -0.15 2.99
N CYS A 298 -3.86 0.89 3.54
CA CYS A 298 -3.19 2.17 3.82
C CYS A 298 -1.90 2.03 4.63
N HIS A 299 -1.92 1.23 5.70
CA HIS A 299 -0.74 1.00 6.53
C HIS A 299 0.41 0.37 5.73
N ASP A 300 0.13 -0.70 4.99
CA ASP A 300 1.12 -1.44 4.23
C ASP A 300 1.66 -0.60 3.06
N GLY A 301 0.79 0.22 2.45
CA GLY A 301 1.17 1.20 1.44
C GLY A 301 2.16 2.23 1.97
N VAL A 302 1.95 2.77 3.18
CA VAL A 302 2.92 3.68 3.83
C VAL A 302 4.25 2.98 4.04
N VAL A 303 4.25 1.77 4.60
CA VAL A 303 5.49 1.01 4.81
C VAL A 303 6.23 0.81 3.48
N SER A 304 5.52 0.43 2.42
CA SER A 304 6.10 0.26 1.08
C SER A 304 6.72 1.54 0.52
N GLU A 305 6.08 2.70 0.70
CA GLU A 305 6.64 3.99 0.30
C GLU A 305 7.93 4.33 1.08
N LEU A 306 7.94 4.06 2.38
CA LEU A 306 9.09 4.32 3.25
C LEU A 306 10.27 3.40 2.91
N GLU A 307 10.02 2.13 2.63
CA GLU A 307 11.03 1.16 2.16
C GLU A 307 11.65 1.58 0.83
N ARG A 308 10.84 2.16 -0.06
CA ARG A 308 11.30 2.72 -1.35
C ARG A 308 11.94 4.10 -1.22
N ARG A 309 12.07 4.64 -0.01
CA ARG A 309 12.67 5.96 0.28
C ARG A 309 11.89 7.12 -0.36
N ALA A 310 10.58 6.99 -0.49
CA ALA A 310 9.71 8.09 -0.90
C ALA A 310 9.63 9.20 0.17
N SER A 311 9.10 10.36 -0.17
CA SER A 311 8.96 11.44 0.81
C SER A 311 7.88 11.11 1.86
N ALA A 312 8.19 11.32 3.14
CA ALA A 312 7.23 11.10 4.21
C ALA A 312 6.16 12.20 4.24
N PRO A 313 4.92 11.85 4.63
CA PRO A 313 3.88 12.83 4.89
C PRO A 313 4.26 13.79 6.01
N CYS A 314 3.86 15.07 5.92
CA CYS A 314 4.09 16.04 6.98
C CYS A 314 3.33 15.67 8.27
N SER A 315 3.61 16.34 9.39
CA SER A 315 2.89 16.11 10.66
C SER A 315 1.37 16.28 10.51
N ARG A 316 0.92 17.24 9.70
CA ARG A 316 -0.51 17.46 9.43
C ARG A 316 -1.14 16.29 8.70
N ASP A 317 -0.55 15.84 7.60
CA ASP A 317 -1.05 14.68 6.85
C ASP A 317 -0.99 13.40 7.71
N ARG A 318 0.06 13.23 8.51
CA ARG A 318 0.18 12.15 9.51
C ARG A 318 -0.98 12.13 10.48
N ARG A 319 -1.31 13.27 11.10
CA ARG A 319 -2.46 13.36 12.02
C ARG A 319 -3.79 13.09 11.32
N LYS A 320 -4.00 13.64 10.12
CA LYS A 320 -5.28 13.56 9.41
C LYS A 320 -5.52 12.18 8.78
N HIS A 321 -4.52 11.59 8.14
CA HIS A 321 -4.67 10.38 7.32
C HIS A 321 -4.13 9.12 7.97
N PHE A 322 -3.25 9.29 8.97
CA PHE A 322 -2.53 8.19 9.59
C PHE A 322 -2.64 8.20 11.12
N PRO A 323 -3.82 8.44 11.73
CA PRO A 323 -3.94 8.54 13.19
C PRO A 323 -3.49 7.26 13.91
N ALA A 324 -3.59 6.10 13.24
CA ALA A 324 -3.16 4.80 13.77
C ALA A 324 -1.65 4.49 13.60
N LEU A 325 -0.93 5.16 12.70
CA LEU A 325 0.54 5.06 12.66
C LEU A 325 1.19 5.74 13.87
N THR A 326 0.46 6.65 14.51
CA THR A 326 0.81 7.21 15.82
C THR A 326 0.69 6.19 16.96
N LEU A 327 -0.03 5.07 16.76
CA LEU A 327 -0.40 4.13 17.82
C LEU A 327 0.10 2.68 17.64
N VAL A 328 0.67 2.31 16.48
CA VAL A 328 1.12 0.92 16.23
C VAL A 328 2.57 0.84 15.74
N ALA A 329 3.46 1.72 16.19
CA ALA A 329 4.80 1.25 16.54
C ALA A 329 4.66 0.66 17.95
N ARG A 330 4.36 -0.63 18.09
CA ARG A 330 4.12 -1.33 19.37
C ARG A 330 5.18 -0.99 20.45
N GLY A 331 4.95 0.07 21.23
CA GLY A 331 5.81 0.59 22.29
C GLY A 331 6.57 1.90 22.02
N ILE A 332 6.39 2.58 20.87
CA ILE A 332 7.00 3.88 20.58
C ILE A 332 5.90 4.86 20.18
N GLU A 333 5.53 5.76 21.08
CA GLU A 333 4.82 6.99 20.70
C GLU A 333 5.77 7.82 19.84
N VAL A 334 5.48 7.96 18.55
CA VAL A 334 6.12 9.00 17.73
C VAL A 334 5.43 10.30 18.07
N ARG A 335 5.90 10.96 19.13
CA ARG A 335 5.42 12.29 19.52
C ARG A 335 6.00 13.33 18.57
N THR A 336 5.14 14.15 17.99
CA THR A 336 5.58 15.38 17.34
C THR A 336 5.93 16.41 18.43
N LYS A 337 6.77 17.40 18.10
CA LYS A 337 7.12 18.49 19.03
C LYS A 337 5.88 19.20 19.61
N ASP A 338 4.79 19.25 18.83
CA ASP A 338 3.50 19.81 19.22
C ASP A 338 2.75 18.92 20.23
N ASP A 339 2.92 17.59 20.14
CA ASP A 339 2.31 16.65 21.09
C ASP A 339 2.99 16.77 22.46
N ASP A 340 4.30 16.97 22.49
CA ASP A 340 5.06 17.25 23.72
C ASP A 340 4.70 18.62 24.32
N GLU A 341 4.40 19.63 23.49
CA GLU A 341 3.96 20.93 23.99
C GLU A 341 2.52 20.90 24.53
N THR A 342 1.64 20.13 23.89
CA THR A 342 0.27 19.89 24.36
C THR A 342 0.26 19.09 25.66
N LEU A 343 1.15 18.10 25.79
CA LEU A 343 1.38 17.35 27.03
C LEU A 343 2.02 18.22 28.11
N ARG A 344 3.00 19.08 27.79
CA ARG A 344 3.56 20.05 28.75
C ARG A 344 2.50 21.01 29.26
N LYS A 345 1.61 21.51 28.39
CA LYS A 345 0.48 22.36 28.77
C LYS A 345 -0.52 21.61 29.66
N ARG A 346 -0.77 20.32 29.39
CA ARG A 346 -1.62 19.45 30.23
C ARG A 346 -0.97 19.06 31.57
N MET A 347 0.33 18.81 31.59
CA MET A 347 1.07 18.40 32.80
C MET A 347 1.47 19.58 33.69
N ALA A 348 1.57 20.79 33.15
CA ALA A 348 1.71 22.02 33.94
C ALA A 348 0.51 22.25 34.88
N PHE A 349 -0.65 21.66 34.56
CA PHE A 349 -1.85 21.70 35.39
C PHE A 349 -1.87 20.63 36.50
N CYS A 350 -0.91 19.70 36.52
CA CYS A 350 -0.84 18.62 37.49
C CYS A 350 0.48 18.70 38.29
N ARG A 351 0.68 19.81 39.03
CA ARG A 351 1.70 19.86 40.08
C ARG A 351 1.16 19.15 41.32
N ARG A 352 1.36 17.84 41.41
CA ARG A 352 1.57 17.13 42.69
C ARG A 352 2.39 15.85 42.42
N SER A 353 3.63 15.93 42.89
CA SER A 353 4.65 14.91 43.15
C SER A 353 4.32 13.45 42.82
N CYS A 354 5.09 12.87 41.91
CA CYS A 354 5.52 11.47 41.95
C CYS A 354 6.83 11.34 41.15
N ALA A 355 7.96 11.32 41.87
CA ALA A 355 9.24 10.86 41.34
C ALA A 355 9.17 9.34 41.16
N TRP A 356 9.58 8.83 40.00
CA TRP A 356 9.80 7.39 39.81
C TRP A 356 11.29 7.11 39.64
N ALA A 357 11.85 6.47 40.66
CA ALA A 357 13.11 5.75 40.62
C ALA A 357 12.94 4.48 39.77
N ILE A 358 13.96 4.16 38.98
CA ILE A 358 14.06 2.93 38.20
C ILE A 358 14.46 1.79 39.15
N SER A 359 13.57 0.83 39.39
CA SER A 359 13.88 -0.44 40.06
C SER A 359 13.78 -1.59 39.06
N VAL A 360 14.93 -2.17 38.70
CA VAL A 360 15.02 -3.41 37.90
C VAL A 360 15.10 -4.60 38.86
N ARG A 361 14.05 -5.41 38.97
CA ARG A 361 14.13 -6.72 39.65
C ARG A 361 14.42 -7.82 38.64
N ARG A 362 15.59 -8.44 38.76
CA ARG A 362 15.93 -9.75 38.17
C ARG A 362 15.31 -10.85 39.04
N GLY A 363 14.40 -11.64 38.48
CA GLY A 363 13.85 -12.81 39.15
C GLY A 363 14.76 -14.02 39.01
N THR A 364 15.48 -14.37 40.07
CA THR A 364 16.08 -15.70 40.26
C THR A 364 15.02 -16.64 40.85
N GLY A 365 14.85 -17.82 40.24
CA GLY A 365 13.91 -18.83 40.73
C GLY A 365 14.33 -19.49 42.04
N ARG A 366 13.33 -20.01 42.78
CA ARG A 366 13.46 -21.18 43.67
C ARG A 366 12.15 -21.97 43.66
N ARG A 367 12.31 -23.30 43.64
CA ARG A 367 11.31 -24.34 43.93
C ARG A 367 10.88 -24.23 45.40
N TYR A 368 9.68 -24.73 45.74
CA TYR A 368 9.44 -25.81 46.71
C TYR A 368 8.02 -26.36 46.56
N SER A 369 7.88 -27.68 46.77
CA SER A 369 6.70 -28.50 47.09
C SER A 369 5.97 -27.93 48.32
N ILE A 370 4.67 -28.11 48.55
CA ILE A 370 3.77 -29.28 48.54
C ILE A 370 2.41 -28.84 47.99
#